data_AF-A0A645DFH8-F1
#
_entry.id   AF-A0A645DFH8-F1
#
_cell.length_a   1.000
_cell.length_b   1.000
_cell.length_c   1.000
_cell.angle_alpha   90.00
_cell.angle_beta   90.00
_cell.angle_gamma   90.00
#
_symmetry.space_group_name_H-M   'P 1'
#
loop_
_entity.id
_entity.type
_entity.pdbx_description
1 polymer ?
#
loop_
_entity_poly.entity_id
_entity_poly.type
_entity_poly.pdbx_seq_one_letter_code
_entity_poly.pdbx_strand_id
1 'polypeptide(L)' 'MGDDWAGHFDELEQLTDAEVIYLPRTPEISTTQIKKDLNSKDK' A
#
# COMPACT_ATOMS: atom_id res chain seq x y z
N MET A 1 -1.69 4.02 -7.77
CA MET A 1 -1.20 4.55 -6.48
C MET A 1 -1.80 3.74 -5.33
N GLY A 2 -1.39 3.95 -4.07
CA GLY A 2 -2.11 3.36 -2.93
C GLY A 2 -3.53 3.91 -2.82
N ASP A 3 -4.46 3.15 -2.25
CA ASP A 3 -5.84 3.57 -1.93
C ASP A 3 -5.92 4.81 -1.05
N ASP A 4 -4.91 5.04 -0.20
CA ASP A 4 -4.73 6.27 0.58
C ASP A 4 -4.76 7.57 -0.26
N TRP A 5 -4.52 7.49 -1.58
CA TRP A 5 -4.49 8.63 -2.51
C TRP A 5 -5.69 8.69 -3.44
N ALA A 6 -6.74 7.90 -3.19
CA ALA A 6 -7.94 7.87 -4.03
C ALA A 6 -8.56 9.27 -4.20
N GLY A 7 -8.82 9.66 -5.45
CA GLY A 7 -9.38 10.98 -5.79
C GLY A 7 -8.37 12.11 -5.92
N HIS A 8 -7.10 11.90 -5.56
CA HIS A 8 -6.09 12.97 -5.61
C HIS A 8 -5.49 13.17 -7.00
N PHE A 9 -5.48 12.13 -7.83
CA PHE A 9 -4.83 12.15 -9.14
C PHE A 9 -5.81 11.94 -10.31
N ASP A 10 -7.11 11.97 -10.06
CA ASP A 10 -8.15 11.73 -11.08
C ASP A 10 -8.13 12.81 -12.18
N GLU A 11 -7.59 13.99 -11.89
CA GLU A 11 -7.33 15.04 -12.88
C GLU A 11 -6.29 14.63 -13.93
N LEU A 12 -5.36 13.74 -13.60
CA LEU A 12 -4.36 13.24 -14.54
C LEU A 12 -4.98 12.33 -15.60
N GLU A 13 -6.04 11.60 -15.26
CA GLU A 13 -6.81 10.79 -16.19
C GLU A 13 -7.61 11.64 -17.18
N GLN A 14 -7.97 12.87 -16.80
CA GLN A 14 -8.65 13.82 -17.69
C GLN A 14 -7.68 14.57 -18.60
N LEU A 15 -6.43 14.77 -18.16
CA LEU A 15 -5.40 15.48 -18.90
C LEU A 15 -4.54 14.56 -19.78
N THR A 16 -4.59 13.24 -19.56
CA THR A 16 -3.74 12.26 -20.23
C THR A 16 -4.55 11.01 -20.63
N ASP A 17 -4.08 10.26 -21.63
CA ASP A 17 -4.71 8.97 -22.02
C ASP A 17 -4.38 7.81 -21.04
N ALA A 18 -3.93 8.11 -19.83
CA ALA A 18 -3.49 7.11 -18.85
C ALA A 18 -4.55 6.88 -17.77
N GLU A 19 -4.83 5.61 -17.48
CA GLU A 19 -5.78 5.19 -16.45
C GLU A 19 -5.18 5.32 -15.04
N VAL A 20 -5.91 5.97 -14.12
CA VAL A 20 -5.47 6.16 -12.74
C VAL A 20 -6.08 5.09 -11.86
N ILE A 21 -5.31 4.03 -11.60
CA ILE A 21 -5.74 2.90 -10.74
C ILE A 21 -5.17 3.06 -9.33
N TYR A 22 -6.04 2.96 -8.32
CA TYR A 22 -5.68 2.90 -6.90
C TYR A 22 -5.70 1.45 -6.42
N LEU A 23 -4.53 0.95 -6.01
CA LEU A 23 -4.35 -0.40 -5.51
C LEU A 23 -4.47 -0.39 -3.98
N PRO A 24 -5.22 -1.34 -3.40
CA PRO A 24 -5.29 -1.48 -1.96
C PRO A 24 -3.89 -1.74 -1.43
N ARG A 25 -3.52 -1.08 -0.33
CA ARG A 25 -2.26 -1.42 0.33
C ARG A 25 -2.32 -2.88 0.75
N THR A 26 -1.22 -3.59 0.51
CA THR A 26 -1.06 -4.90 1.14
C THR A 26 -1.26 -4.69 2.63
N PRO A 27 -2.20 -5.41 3.28
CA PRO A 27 -2.38 -5.30 4.72
C PRO A 27 -1.01 -5.53 5.30
N GLU A 28 -0.50 -4.53 6.03
CA GLU A 28 0.88 -4.54 6.47
C GLU A 28 1.11 -5.88 7.17
N ILE A 29 1.94 -6.72 6.55
CA ILE A 29 2.64 -7.77 7.27
C ILE A 29 3.36 -7.02 8.38
N SER A 30 2.73 -7.04 9.56
CA SER A 30 3.07 -6.13 10.63
C SER A 30 4.54 -6.36 10.93
N THR A 31 5.38 -5.36 10.68
CA THR A 31 6.80 -5.44 11.04
C THR A 31 6.96 -5.71 12.54
N THR A 32 5.97 -5.31 13.35
CA THR A 32 5.84 -5.69 14.76
C THR A 32 5.64 -7.19 14.94
N GLN A 33 4.79 -7.84 14.15
CA GLN A 33 4.59 -9.29 14.20
C GLN A 33 5.84 -10.03 13.72
N ILE A 34 6.44 -9.62 12.60
CA ILE A 34 7.68 -10.22 12.10
C ILE A 34 8.83 -10.10 13.12
N LYS A 35 8.98 -8.94 13.78
CA LYS A 35 9.99 -8.73 14.83
C LYS A 35 9.72 -9.57 16.09
N LYS A 36 8.46 -9.81 16.45
CA LYS A 36 8.09 -10.72 17.54
C LYS A 36 8.41 -12.18 17.18
N ASP A 37 8.04 -12.59 15.98
CA ASP A 37 8.24 -13.95 15.50
C ASP A 37 9.74 -14.28 15.38
N LEU A 38 10.57 -13.34 14.91
CA LEU A 38 12.02 -13.49 14.84
C LEU A 38 12.68 -13.64 16.23
N ASN A 39 12.27 -12.85 17.23
CA ASN A 39 12.82 -12.95 18.59
C ASN A 39 12.31 -14.19 19.36
N SER A 40 11.27 -14.87 18.87
CA SER A 40 10.69 -16.03 19.55
C SER A 40 11.39 -17.36 19.24
N LYS A 41 12.32 -17.39 18.27
CA LYS A 41 13.01 -18.61 17.82
C LYS A 41 14.35 -18.90 18.54
N ASP A 42 14.77 -18.05 19.48
CA ASP A 42 16.05 -18.21 20.21
C ASP A 42 15.90 -18.91 21.58
N LYS A 43 14.99 -19.90 21.72
CA LYS A 43 14.82 -20.65 22.97
C LYS A 43 14.80 -22.16 22.79
#